data_AF-A0A841WXA5-F1
#
_entry.id   AF-A0A841WXA5-F1
#
_cell.length_a   1.000
_cell.length_b   1.000
_cell.length_c   1.000
_cell.angle_alpha   90.00
_cell.angle_beta   90.00
_cell.angle_gamma   90.00
#
_symmetry.space_group_name_H-M   'P 1'
#
loop_
_entity.id
_entity.type
_entity.pdbx_description
1 polymer ?
#
loop_
_entity_poly.entity_id
_entity_poly.type
_entity_poly.pdbx_seq_one_letter_code
_entity_poly.pdbx_strand_id
1 'polypeptide(L)' 'SVFSKQWRAAVADVPIGRSTIHHRSVASDGTVKYLLQLSDGEIVETVGIPTDKRLTVCVSTQVGCPMACDFCDTGKG' A
#
# COMPACT_ATOMS: atom_id res chain seq x y z
N SER A 1 -25.54 -7.72 13.63
CA SER A 1 -25.03 -7.31 12.29
C SER A 1 -25.13 -5.81 12.23
N VAL A 2 -23.99 -5.09 12.17
CA VAL A 2 -23.96 -3.60 12.16
C VAL A 2 -24.67 -3.03 10.91
N PHE A 3 -24.74 -3.80 9.82
CA PHE A 3 -25.44 -3.43 8.59
C PHE A 3 -26.70 -4.27 8.34
N SER A 4 -27.77 -3.63 7.86
CA SER A 4 -29.05 -4.29 7.54
C SER A 4 -28.91 -5.22 6.34
N LYS A 5 -29.85 -6.18 6.18
CA LYS A 5 -29.91 -7.04 4.98
C LYS A 5 -30.08 -6.22 3.71
N GLN A 6 -30.92 -5.17 3.77
CA GLN A 6 -31.17 -4.27 2.65
C GLN A 6 -29.90 -3.52 2.21
N TRP A 7 -29.12 -2.99 3.16
CA TRP A 7 -27.88 -2.28 2.85
C TRP A 7 -26.84 -3.21 2.21
N ARG A 8 -26.67 -4.42 2.74
CA ARG A 8 -25.74 -5.42 2.17
C ARG A 8 -26.13 -5.84 0.76
N ALA A 9 -27.42 -5.96 0.46
CA ALA A 9 -27.89 -6.24 -0.89
C ALA A 9 -27.63 -5.06 -1.83
N ALA A 10 -27.82 -3.82 -1.36
CA ALA A 10 -27.61 -2.63 -2.18
C ALA A 10 -26.14 -2.39 -2.56
N VAL A 11 -25.18 -2.86 -1.77
CA VAL A 11 -23.74 -2.70 -2.04
C VAL A 11 -23.05 -3.99 -2.48
N ALA A 12 -23.82 -5.05 -2.79
CA ALA A 12 -23.27 -6.38 -3.09
C ALA A 12 -22.28 -6.36 -4.27
N ASP A 13 -22.55 -5.52 -5.27
CA ASP A 13 -21.76 -5.42 -6.50
C ASP A 13 -20.78 -4.25 -6.49
N VAL A 14 -20.66 -3.52 -5.38
CA VAL A 14 -19.68 -2.42 -5.27
C VAL A 14 -18.28 -3.02 -5.12
N PRO A 15 -17.37 -2.82 -6.09
CA PRO A 15 -16.04 -3.42 -6.01
C PRO A 15 -15.24 -2.75 -4.88
N ILE A 16 -14.73 -3.57 -3.96
CA ILE A 16 -13.77 -3.13 -2.96
C ILE A 16 -12.37 -3.34 -3.54
N GLY A 17 -11.75 -2.25 -3.99
CA GLY A 17 -10.40 -2.29 -4.54
C GLY A 17 -9.37 -2.79 -3.52
N ARG A 18 -8.39 -3.57 -4.00
CA ARG A 18 -7.24 -4.00 -3.20
C ARG A 18 -6.03 -4.20 -4.11
N SER A 19 -4.93 -3.53 -3.79
CA SER A 19 -3.64 -3.79 -4.42
C SER A 19 -3.15 -5.20 -4.07
N THR A 20 -2.47 -5.86 -4.99
CA THR A 20 -1.88 -7.18 -4.77
C THR A 20 -0.43 -7.07 -4.32
N ILE A 21 0.05 -8.04 -3.55
CA ILE A 21 1.46 -8.08 -3.15
C ILE A 21 2.26 -8.64 -4.33
N HIS A 22 3.03 -7.79 -4.99
CA HIS A 22 3.96 -8.20 -6.05
C HIS A 22 5.23 -8.81 -5.46
N HIS A 23 5.77 -8.20 -4.40
CA HIS A 23 6.94 -8.70 -3.70
C HIS A 23 6.89 -8.34 -2.21
N ARG A 24 7.52 -9.18 -1.38
CA ARG A 24 7.63 -8.97 0.07
C ARG A 24 9.05 -9.27 0.53
N SER A 25 9.66 -8.29 1.20
CA SER A 25 10.98 -8.42 1.81
C SER A 25 10.88 -8.17 3.31
N VAL A 26 11.57 -8.97 4.12
CA VAL A 26 11.63 -8.81 5.58
C VAL A 26 13.09 -8.62 5.99
N ALA A 27 13.35 -7.53 6.71
CA ALA A 27 14.65 -7.25 7.30
C ALA A 27 14.80 -7.96 8.67
N SER A 28 16.04 -8.02 9.16
CA SER A 28 16.36 -8.71 10.43
C SER A 28 15.74 -8.05 11.66
N ASP A 29 15.42 -6.76 11.60
CA ASP A 29 14.74 -6.00 12.65
C ASP A 29 13.21 -6.14 12.62
N GLY A 30 12.69 -6.95 11.69
CA GLY A 30 11.25 -7.14 11.49
C GLY A 30 10.60 -6.11 10.57
N THR A 31 11.33 -5.10 10.07
CA THR A 31 10.81 -4.17 9.05
C THR A 31 10.40 -4.95 7.81
N VAL A 32 9.20 -4.71 7.31
CA VAL A 32 8.65 -5.38 6.12
C VAL A 32 8.41 -4.37 5.02
N LYS A 33 9.07 -4.58 3.87
CA LYS A 33 8.81 -3.83 2.64
C LYS A 33 7.92 -4.65 1.71
N TYR A 34 6.84 -4.04 1.24
CA TYR A 34 5.96 -4.56 0.22
C TYR A 34 6.11 -3.76 -1.06
N LEU A 35 6.18 -4.45 -2.20
CA LEU A 35 5.86 -3.90 -3.50
C LEU A 35 4.41 -4.26 -3.78
N LEU A 36 3.56 -3.24 -3.91
CA LEU A 36 2.13 -3.39 -4.15
C LEU A 36 1.83 -3.06 -5.60
N GLN A 37 1.26 -4.02 -6.32
CA GLN A 37 0.79 -3.79 -7.69
C GLN A 37 -0.64 -3.23 -7.65
N LEU A 38 -0.81 -2.09 -8.31
CA LEU A 38 -2.06 -1.36 -8.46
C LEU A 38 -2.90 -1.93 -9.60
N SER A 39 -4.14 -1.45 -9.74
CA SER A 39 -5.09 -1.94 -10.75
C SER A 39 -4.69 -1.65 -12.20
N ASP A 40 -3.85 -0.64 -12.41
CA ASP A 40 -3.25 -0.27 -13.70
C ASP A 40 -1.95 -1.03 -14.00
N GLY A 41 -1.51 -1.91 -13.09
CA GLY A 41 -0.31 -2.72 -13.23
C GLY A 41 0.96 -2.05 -12.69
N GLU A 42 0.90 -0.76 -12.35
CA GLU A 42 2.00 -0.02 -11.74
C GLU A 42 2.30 -0.51 -10.33
N ILE A 43 3.51 -0.24 -9.83
CA ILE A 43 3.99 -0.72 -8.54
C ILE A 43 4.37 0.46 -7.64
N VAL A 44 3.88 0.41 -6.39
CA VAL A 44 4.28 1.34 -5.33
C VAL A 44 4.87 0.59 -4.14
N GLU A 45 5.64 1.29 -3.32
CA GLU A 45 6.20 0.72 -2.10
C GLU A 45 5.30 0.97 -0.88
N THR A 46 5.32 0.07 0.09
CA THR A 46 4.73 0.28 1.41
C THR A 46 5.59 -0.42 2.44
N VAL A 47 5.93 0.28 3.52
CA VAL A 47 6.85 -0.25 4.54
C VAL A 47 6.16 -0.26 5.90
N GLY A 48 6.11 -1.44 6.51
CA GLY A 48 5.73 -1.61 7.92
C GLY A 48 6.97 -1.65 8.79
N ILE A 49 7.07 -0.74 9.75
CA ILE A 49 8.21 -0.57 10.65
C ILE A 49 7.71 -0.84 12.08
N PRO A 50 7.84 -2.08 12.57
CA PRO A 50 7.41 -2.41 13.92
C PRO A 50 8.38 -1.87 14.97
N THR A 51 7.85 -1.41 16.09
CA THR A 51 8.57 -1.20 17.33
C THR A 51 7.76 -1.79 18.48
N ASP A 52 8.29 -1.84 19.70
CA ASP A 52 7.67 -2.55 20.83
C ASP A 52 6.19 -2.19 21.12
N LYS A 53 5.79 -0.95 20.86
CA LYS A 53 4.45 -0.43 21.18
C LYS A 53 3.65 0.07 19.98
N ARG A 54 4.24 0.12 18.79
CA ARG A 54 3.60 0.71 17.60
C ARG A 54 4.04 0.02 16.32
N LEU A 55 3.19 0.10 15.31
CA LEU A 55 3.55 -0.17 13.93
C LEU A 55 3.43 1.15 13.15
N THR A 56 4.56 1.67 12.68
CA THR A 56 4.56 2.80 11.75
C THR A 56 4.44 2.25 10.33
N VAL A 57 3.55 2.83 9.53
CA VAL A 57 3.37 2.44 8.13
C VAL A 57 3.72 3.62 7.24
N CYS A 58 4.67 3.42 6.33
CA CYS A 58 4.95 4.33 5.23
C CYS A 58 4.10 3.94 4.02
N VAL A 59 3.33 4.89 3.50
CA VAL A 59 2.46 4.72 2.33
C VAL A 59 2.90 5.67 1.22
N SER A 60 2.91 5.18 -0.02
CA SER A 60 3.10 6.02 -1.19
C SER A 60 1.82 6.78 -1.54
N THR A 61 1.98 7.98 -2.10
CA THR A 61 0.88 8.85 -2.55
C THR A 61 0.78 8.94 -4.08
N GLN A 62 1.83 8.57 -4.79
CA GLN A 62 1.97 8.65 -6.25
C GLN A 62 2.80 7.46 -6.76
N VAL A 63 2.66 7.15 -8.05
CA VAL A 63 3.58 6.29 -8.79
C VAL A 63 4.67 7.19 -9.37
N GLY A 64 5.90 7.06 -8.89
CA GLY A 64 6.99 8.01 -9.18
C GLY A 64 6.77 9.39 -8.54
N CYS A 65 7.68 10.33 -8.79
CA CYS A 65 7.56 11.70 -8.32
C CYS A 65 8.25 12.69 -9.29
N PRO A 66 7.52 13.67 -9.87
CA PRO A 66 8.09 14.58 -10.87
C PRO A 66 8.94 15.70 -10.26
N MET A 67 8.99 15.81 -8.92
CA MET A 67 9.78 16.85 -8.25
C MET A 67 11.29 16.71 -8.50
N ALA A 68 11.74 15.52 -8.92
CA ALA A 68 13.13 15.25 -9.33
C ALA A 68 14.18 15.70 -8.29
N CYS A 69 13.90 15.49 -7.00
CA CYS A 69 14.86 15.79 -5.94
C CYS A 69 16.11 14.90 -6.10
N ASP A 70 17.31 15.50 -6.21
CA ASP A 70 18.57 14.81 -6.51
C ASP A 70 18.90 13.61 -5.60
N PHE A 71 18.44 13.64 -4.35
CA PHE A 71 18.69 12.60 -3.35
C PHE A 71 17.61 11.51 -3.31
N CYS A 72 16.48 11.70 -4.01
CA CYS A 72 15.31 10.83 -3.90
C CYS A 72 15.27 9.82 -5.05
N ASP A 73 15.37 8.53 -4.74
CA ASP A 73 15.40 7.48 -5.77
C ASP A 73 14.13 7.44 -6.62
N THR A 74 12.96 7.67 -6.00
CA THR A 74 11.66 7.79 -6.68
C THR A 74 11.62 8.93 -7.71
N GLY A 75 12.46 9.95 -7.55
CA GLY A 75 12.52 11.12 -8.42
C GLY A 75 13.58 11.06 -9.53
N LYS A 76 14.40 10.00 -9.61
CA LYS A 76 15.48 9.87 -10.60
C LYS A 76 15.01 9.36 -11.98
N GLY A 77 13.69 9.33 -12.22
CA GLY A 77 13.08 8.91 -13.49
C GLY A 77 13.21 9.95 -14.59
#